data_AF-A0AA51MEP8-F1
#
_entry.id   AF-A0AA51MEP8-F1
#
_cell.length_a   1.000
_cell.length_b   1.000
_cell.length_c   1.000
_cell.angle_alpha   90.00
_cell.angle_beta   90.00
_cell.angle_gamma   90.00
#
_symmetry.space_group_name_H-M   'P 1'
#
loop_
_entity.id
_entity.type
_entity.pdbx_description
1 polymer ?
#
loop_
_entity_poly.entity_id
_entity_poly.type
_entity_poly.pdbx_seq_one_letter_code
_entity_poly.pdbx_strand_id
1 'polypeptide(L)'
;MAARKRRRPYAWTVKELGEDVLPDRRLLALALQEVCRRLIITTPDGAVSRDPTQAQAAEYLKVSETALTRYLRGQRIPPEGVAAFIFDTVRLSAGDGQDSGAPGITKRRLLELRARAEQERCANCSRHRDAVQTAAQKLRTLEQAHQELERSAAAGVQELGELRQRVTTLKREVRGIRASQSTPLTPLSGAGQQQAPGAAFAATPLPVPGQPGDRQRSETGTLAARNIARRTEELLHGGRPDSILALLRHTAEAYSPVEVALLVTQLRERGQDGLAANLVHIYARDHSDQDVVRTALILHEQHALTDAEALLRIAAAHPGPAPSPIGRSGSAR
;
A
#
# COMPACT_ATOMS: atom_id res chain seq x y z
N MET A 1 -27.81 -60.03 36.15
CA MET A 1 -28.69 -59.08 35.44
C MET A 1 -27.90 -57.83 35.08
N ALA A 2 -27.51 -57.68 33.81
CA ALA A 2 -26.74 -56.52 33.37
C ALA A 2 -27.68 -55.32 33.17
N ALA A 3 -27.52 -54.28 33.99
CA ALA A 3 -28.19 -53.01 33.82
C ALA A 3 -27.82 -52.44 32.44
N ARG A 4 -28.75 -52.50 31.48
CA ARG A 4 -28.66 -51.80 30.19
C ARG A 4 -28.48 -50.31 30.51
N LYS A 5 -27.24 -49.81 30.50
CA LYS A 5 -26.93 -48.38 30.53
C LYS A 5 -27.81 -47.72 29.47
N ARG A 6 -28.83 -46.96 29.89
CA ARG A 6 -29.70 -46.22 28.98
C ARG A 6 -28.78 -45.29 28.18
N ARG A 7 -28.54 -45.63 26.90
CA ARG A 7 -27.72 -44.81 26.01
C ARG A 7 -28.40 -43.45 25.93
N ARG A 8 -27.66 -42.38 26.22
CA ARG A 8 -28.21 -41.02 26.08
C ARG A 8 -28.56 -40.82 24.59
N PRO A 9 -29.79 -40.40 24.28
CA PRO A 9 -30.17 -40.11 22.91
C PRO A 9 -29.21 -39.05 22.33
N TYR A 10 -28.84 -39.22 21.06
CA TYR A 10 -27.90 -38.33 20.36
C TYR A 10 -26.50 -38.16 20.98
N ALA A 11 -26.06 -39.04 21.89
CA ALA A 11 -24.72 -38.94 22.51
C ALA A 11 -23.57 -38.89 21.49
N TRP A 12 -23.78 -39.41 20.29
CA TRP A 12 -22.79 -39.38 19.22
C TRP A 12 -22.61 -38.01 18.56
N THR A 13 -23.60 -37.11 18.66
CA THR A 13 -23.56 -35.76 18.08
C THR A 13 -22.68 -34.83 18.90
N VAL A 14 -22.61 -35.02 20.21
CA VAL A 14 -21.79 -34.20 21.11
C VAL A 14 -20.38 -34.73 21.11
N LYS A 15 -19.46 -34.01 20.47
CA LYS A 15 -18.04 -34.35 20.45
C LYS A 15 -17.26 -33.23 21.11
N GLU A 16 -16.38 -33.62 22.04
CA GLU A 16 -15.38 -32.71 22.57
C GLU A 16 -14.47 -32.23 21.45
N LEU A 17 -14.20 -30.93 21.44
CA LEU A 17 -13.34 -30.26 20.47
C LEU A 17 -11.98 -30.09 21.13
N GLY A 18 -10.93 -30.56 20.47
CA GLY A 18 -9.56 -30.39 20.96
C GLY A 18 -9.17 -28.91 21.00
N GLU A 19 -8.18 -28.57 21.83
CA GLU A 19 -7.65 -27.20 21.93
C GLU A 19 -7.03 -26.73 20.61
N ASP A 20 -6.50 -27.66 19.82
CA ASP A 20 -5.85 -27.39 18.52
C ASP A 20 -6.83 -27.05 17.37
N VAL A 21 -8.14 -27.07 17.62
CA VAL A 21 -9.15 -26.76 16.60
C VAL A 21 -9.29 -25.24 16.45
N LEU A 22 -8.95 -24.74 15.25
CA LEU A 22 -9.07 -23.34 14.86
C LEU A 22 -10.49 -22.77 15.11
N PRO A 23 -10.63 -21.46 15.39
CA PRO A 23 -11.88 -20.89 15.90
C PRO A 23 -13.06 -21.01 14.92
N ASP A 24 -12.91 -20.70 13.62
CA ASP A 24 -14.03 -20.85 12.68
C ASP A 24 -14.36 -22.33 12.42
N ARG A 25 -13.36 -23.23 12.45
CA ARG A 25 -13.61 -24.69 12.43
C ARG A 25 -14.40 -25.16 13.65
N ARG A 26 -14.11 -24.59 14.82
CA ARG A 26 -14.81 -24.90 16.06
C ARG A 26 -16.27 -24.47 15.98
N LEU A 27 -16.54 -23.28 15.46
CA LEU A 27 -17.89 -22.77 15.22
C LEU A 27 -18.66 -23.64 14.20
N LEU A 28 -18.01 -24.05 13.10
CA LEU A 28 -18.61 -24.96 12.12
C LEU A 28 -18.93 -26.33 12.74
N ALA A 29 -18.01 -26.88 13.53
CA ALA A 29 -18.22 -28.17 14.19
C ALA A 29 -19.43 -28.13 15.13
N LEU A 30 -19.51 -27.11 16.00
CA LEU A 30 -20.65 -26.91 16.89
C LEU A 30 -21.97 -26.76 16.11
N ALA A 31 -21.94 -26.04 15.00
CA ALA A 31 -23.10 -25.89 14.13
C ALA A 31 -23.57 -27.24 13.56
N LEU A 32 -22.63 -28.08 13.11
CA LEU A 32 -22.94 -29.41 12.61
C LEU A 32 -23.44 -30.35 13.72
N GLN A 33 -22.91 -30.24 14.95
CA GLN A 33 -23.44 -30.99 16.10
C GLN A 33 -24.90 -30.63 16.37
N GLU A 34 -25.23 -29.34 16.36
CA GLU A 34 -26.59 -28.86 16.58
C GLU A 34 -27.56 -29.28 15.47
N VAL A 35 -27.12 -29.24 14.21
CA VAL A 35 -27.90 -29.73 13.07
C VAL A 35 -28.13 -31.25 13.22
N CYS A 36 -27.07 -32.03 13.44
CA CYS A 36 -27.19 -33.50 13.55
C CYS A 36 -28.01 -33.97 14.77
N ARG A 37 -28.16 -33.16 15.82
CA ARG A 37 -29.06 -33.47 16.96
C ARG A 37 -30.53 -33.51 16.57
N ARG A 38 -30.91 -32.86 15.48
CA ARG A 38 -32.29 -32.81 15.00
C ARG A 38 -32.60 -33.90 13.97
N LEU A 39 -31.62 -34.75 13.66
CA LEU A 39 -31.79 -35.80 12.67
C LEU A 39 -32.79 -36.84 13.18
N ILE A 40 -33.81 -37.10 12.36
CA ILE A 40 -34.73 -38.21 12.52
C ILE A 40 -34.51 -39.13 11.32
N ILE A 41 -34.45 -40.44 11.53
CA ILE A 41 -34.23 -41.40 10.44
C ILE A 41 -35.48 -42.20 10.22
N THR A 42 -35.95 -42.27 8.98
CA THR A 42 -36.97 -43.22 8.57
C THR A 42 -36.26 -44.43 7.97
N THR A 43 -36.42 -45.60 8.59
CA THR A 43 -35.85 -46.84 8.05
C THR A 43 -36.59 -47.24 6.76
N PRO A 44 -35.99 -48.12 5.92
CA PRO A 44 -36.65 -48.63 4.72
C PRO A 44 -38.02 -49.26 4.98
N ASP A 45 -38.19 -49.83 6.18
CA ASP A 45 -39.44 -50.44 6.66
C ASP A 45 -40.49 -49.41 7.13
N GLY A 46 -40.23 -48.11 6.95
CA GLY A 46 -41.12 -47.02 7.34
C GLY A 46 -41.09 -46.67 8.83
N ALA A 47 -40.24 -47.32 9.63
CA ALA A 47 -40.14 -47.02 11.06
C ALA A 47 -39.34 -45.73 11.30
N VAL A 48 -39.93 -44.80 12.04
CA VAL A 48 -39.31 -43.52 12.40
C VAL A 48 -38.47 -43.71 13.66
N SER A 49 -37.15 -43.58 13.54
CA SER A 49 -36.20 -43.56 14.65
C SER A 49 -35.84 -42.13 15.02
N ARG A 50 -36.25 -41.72 16.21
CA ARG A 50 -35.91 -40.43 16.82
C ARG A 50 -34.60 -40.46 17.62
N ASP A 51 -33.96 -41.61 17.74
CA ASP A 51 -32.68 -41.76 18.45
C ASP A 51 -31.69 -42.56 17.59
N PRO A 52 -31.32 -42.05 16.40
CA PRO A 52 -30.46 -42.80 15.50
C PRO A 52 -29.07 -43.03 16.12
N THR A 53 -28.49 -44.19 15.85
CA THR A 53 -27.07 -44.43 16.14
C THR A 53 -26.17 -43.69 15.14
N GLN A 54 -24.90 -43.50 15.49
CA GLN A 54 -23.95 -42.81 14.60
C GLN A 54 -23.81 -43.51 13.24
N ALA A 55 -23.79 -44.85 13.22
CA ALA A 55 -23.72 -45.64 11.99
C ALA A 55 -24.97 -45.43 11.10
N GLN A 56 -26.17 -45.47 11.69
CA GLN A 56 -27.41 -45.20 10.97
C GLN A 56 -27.46 -43.77 10.42
N ALA A 57 -27.02 -42.79 11.22
CA ALA A 57 -26.94 -41.40 10.77
C ALA A 57 -25.94 -41.22 9.63
N ALA A 58 -24.78 -41.87 9.71
CA ALA A 58 -23.77 -41.83 8.66
C ALA A 58 -24.30 -42.41 7.34
N GLU A 59 -24.94 -43.58 7.40
CA GLU A 59 -25.57 -44.24 6.26
C GLU A 59 -26.68 -43.37 5.63
N TYR A 60 -27.58 -42.82 6.46
CA TYR A 60 -28.68 -41.96 6.01
C TYR A 60 -28.17 -40.66 5.37
N LEU A 61 -27.10 -40.08 5.92
CA LEU A 61 -26.47 -38.88 5.38
C LEU A 61 -25.50 -39.17 4.22
N LYS A 62 -25.34 -40.44 3.82
CA LYS A 62 -24.42 -40.89 2.76
C LYS A 62 -22.96 -40.46 3.01
N VAL A 63 -22.54 -40.47 4.28
CA VAL A 63 -21.17 -40.14 4.72
C VAL A 63 -20.62 -41.33 5.50
N SER A 64 -19.31 -41.58 5.45
CA SER A 64 -18.73 -42.61 6.32
C SER A 64 -18.80 -42.21 7.79
N GLU A 65 -18.97 -43.18 8.70
CA GLU A 65 -19.03 -42.93 10.14
C GLU A 65 -17.77 -42.20 10.66
N THR A 66 -16.62 -42.51 10.08
CA THR A 66 -15.33 -41.86 10.37
C THR A 66 -15.28 -40.41 9.88
N ALA A 67 -15.80 -40.11 8.69
CA ALA A 67 -15.87 -38.75 8.17
C ALA A 67 -16.84 -37.90 8.98
N LEU A 68 -18.01 -38.44 9.33
CA LEU A 68 -18.99 -37.78 10.19
C LEU A 68 -18.37 -37.43 11.55
N THR A 69 -17.60 -38.34 12.16
CA THR A 69 -16.87 -38.06 13.41
C THR A 69 -15.89 -36.89 13.25
N ARG A 70 -15.11 -36.88 12.15
CA ARG A 70 -14.10 -35.83 11.91
C ARG A 70 -14.74 -34.46 11.65
N TYR A 71 -15.92 -34.42 11.00
CA TYR A 71 -16.69 -33.19 10.80
C TYR A 71 -17.20 -32.63 12.13
N LEU A 72 -17.81 -33.48 12.96
CA LEU A 72 -18.34 -33.08 14.27
C LEU A 72 -17.26 -32.66 15.26
N ARG A 73 -16.02 -33.12 15.08
CA ARG A 73 -14.85 -32.71 15.87
C ARG A 73 -14.12 -31.48 15.32
N GLY A 74 -14.54 -30.93 14.19
CA GLY A 74 -13.83 -29.82 13.53
C GLY A 74 -12.46 -30.19 12.95
N GLN A 75 -12.13 -31.48 12.91
CA GLN A 75 -10.86 -31.99 12.37
C GLN A 75 -10.83 -31.99 10.84
N ARG A 76 -12.00 -32.10 10.21
CA ARG A 76 -12.16 -32.03 8.76
C ARG A 76 -13.33 -31.12 8.42
N ILE A 77 -13.20 -30.36 7.34
CA ILE A 77 -14.28 -29.52 6.82
C ILE A 77 -15.05 -30.37 5.79
N PRO A 78 -16.39 -30.47 5.89
CA PRO A 78 -17.18 -31.15 4.88
C PRO A 78 -17.14 -30.39 3.54
N PRO A 79 -17.07 -31.10 2.39
CA PRO A 79 -17.31 -30.47 1.09
C PRO A 79 -18.65 -29.74 1.05
N GLU A 80 -18.77 -28.73 0.19
CA GLU A 80 -19.95 -27.87 0.14
C GLU A 80 -21.24 -28.65 -0.08
N GLY A 81 -21.24 -29.53 -1.09
CA GLY A 81 -22.38 -30.38 -1.40
C GLY A 81 -22.75 -31.31 -0.25
N VAL A 82 -21.77 -31.81 0.49
CA VAL A 82 -22.01 -32.68 1.66
C VAL A 82 -22.61 -31.87 2.82
N ALA A 83 -22.10 -30.67 3.11
CA ALA A 83 -22.64 -29.81 4.16
C ALA A 83 -24.08 -29.37 3.86
N ALA A 84 -24.34 -28.99 2.60
CA ALA A 84 -25.69 -28.65 2.14
C ALA A 84 -26.62 -29.87 2.23
N PHE A 85 -26.18 -31.03 1.77
CA PHE A 85 -26.95 -32.27 1.81
C PHE A 85 -27.30 -32.69 3.25
N ILE A 86 -26.35 -32.61 4.18
CA ILE A 86 -26.60 -32.89 5.60
C ILE A 86 -27.70 -31.96 6.13
N PHE A 87 -27.59 -30.66 5.85
CA PHE A 87 -28.57 -29.68 6.32
C PHE A 87 -29.96 -29.93 5.75
N ASP A 88 -30.06 -30.13 4.43
CA ASP A 88 -31.34 -30.35 3.75
C ASP A 88 -31.99 -31.65 4.25
N THR A 89 -31.21 -32.72 4.40
CA THR A 89 -31.68 -34.03 4.88
C THR A 89 -32.19 -33.95 6.32
N VAL A 90 -31.49 -33.22 7.20
CA VAL A 90 -31.93 -32.98 8.57
C VAL A 90 -33.21 -32.15 8.60
N ARG A 91 -33.32 -31.10 7.79
CA ARG A 91 -34.54 -30.27 7.75
C ARG A 91 -35.75 -31.06 7.25
N LEU A 92 -35.56 -31.83 6.18
CA LEU A 92 -36.62 -32.68 5.62
C LEU A 92 -37.10 -33.72 6.62
N SER A 93 -36.18 -34.35 7.36
CA SER A 93 -36.52 -35.36 8.37
C SER A 93 -37.14 -34.79 9.64
N ALA A 94 -36.82 -33.54 10.01
CA ALA A 94 -37.42 -32.86 11.15
C ALA A 94 -38.89 -32.43 10.91
N GLY A 95 -39.38 -32.51 9.66
CA GLY A 95 -40.74 -32.06 9.31
C GLY A 95 -40.86 -30.54 9.21
N ASP A 96 -39.75 -29.80 9.23
CA ASP A 96 -39.70 -28.33 9.13
C ASP A 96 -39.84 -27.89 7.67
N GLY A 97 -41.05 -28.11 7.12
CA GLY A 97 -41.48 -27.55 5.85
C GLY A 97 -41.48 -26.02 5.94
N GLN A 98 -40.53 -25.40 5.24
CA GLN A 98 -40.46 -23.97 4.95
C GLN A 98 -40.25 -23.04 6.16
N ASP A 99 -39.04 -22.49 6.27
CA ASP A 99 -38.60 -21.32 7.07
C ASP A 99 -39.46 -20.88 8.27
N SER A 100 -39.87 -21.85 9.09
CA SER A 100 -40.50 -21.59 10.37
C SER A 100 -39.37 -21.36 11.37
N GLY A 101 -39.25 -20.11 11.80
CA GLY A 101 -38.17 -19.58 12.62
C GLY A 101 -38.09 -20.18 14.03
N ALA A 102 -37.68 -21.44 14.13
CA ALA A 102 -37.01 -21.93 15.33
C ALA A 102 -35.58 -21.37 15.37
N PRO A 103 -34.99 -21.10 16.55
CA PRO A 103 -33.63 -20.55 16.69
C PRO A 103 -32.57 -21.61 16.38
N GLY A 104 -32.53 -22.06 15.13
CA GLY A 104 -31.55 -22.96 14.56
C GLY A 104 -30.67 -22.23 13.55
N ILE A 105 -29.48 -22.76 13.32
CA ILE A 105 -28.59 -22.27 12.27
C ILE A 105 -29.27 -22.44 10.91
N THR A 106 -29.26 -21.39 10.08
CA THR A 106 -29.80 -21.46 8.71
C THR A 106 -28.82 -22.10 7.74
N LYS A 107 -29.30 -22.59 6.58
CA LYS A 107 -28.44 -23.18 5.53
C LYS A 107 -27.34 -22.20 5.10
N ARG A 108 -27.74 -20.95 4.82
CA ARG A 108 -26.83 -19.85 4.48
C ARG A 108 -25.76 -19.69 5.56
N ARG A 109 -26.17 -19.65 6.83
CA ARG A 109 -25.23 -19.48 7.95
C ARG A 109 -24.27 -20.65 8.10
N LEU A 110 -24.73 -21.89 7.89
CA LEU A 110 -23.87 -23.07 7.90
C LEU A 110 -22.83 -23.03 6.78
N LEU A 111 -23.24 -22.64 5.57
CA LEU A 111 -22.33 -22.51 4.43
C LEU A 111 -21.34 -21.35 4.60
N GLU A 112 -21.76 -20.22 5.19
CA GLU A 112 -20.84 -19.13 5.58
C GLU A 112 -19.80 -19.58 6.61
N LEU A 113 -20.22 -20.34 7.63
CA LEU A 113 -19.30 -20.92 8.62
C LEU A 113 -18.30 -21.87 7.94
N ARG A 114 -18.77 -22.69 6.99
CA ARG A 114 -17.91 -23.56 6.18
C ARG A 114 -16.90 -22.75 5.38
N ALA A 115 -17.34 -21.71 4.66
CA ALA A 115 -16.47 -20.88 3.85
C ALA A 115 -15.37 -20.22 4.69
N ARG A 116 -15.72 -19.72 5.89
CA ARG A 116 -14.74 -19.16 6.83
C ARG A 116 -13.77 -20.21 7.38
N ALA A 117 -14.26 -21.38 7.76
CA ALA A 117 -13.41 -22.49 8.19
C ALA A 117 -12.45 -22.97 7.08
N GLU A 118 -12.88 -22.95 5.81
CA GLU A 118 -12.01 -23.27 4.66
C GLU A 118 -10.99 -22.16 4.41
N GLN A 119 -11.35 -20.89 4.62
CA GLN A 119 -10.41 -19.76 4.54
C GLN A 119 -9.32 -19.84 5.62
N GLU A 120 -9.63 -20.30 6.85
CA GLU A 120 -8.63 -20.57 7.89
C GLU A 120 -7.64 -21.67 7.49
N ARG A 121 -8.02 -22.59 6.60
CA ARG A 121 -7.12 -23.63 6.07
C ARG A 121 -6.01 -23.03 5.20
N CYS A 122 -6.21 -21.84 4.64
CA CYS A 122 -5.17 -21.15 3.90
C CYS A 122 -4.29 -20.36 4.87
N ALA A 123 -3.19 -20.97 5.33
CA ALA A 123 -2.17 -20.30 6.15
C ALA A 123 -1.61 -19.03 5.50
N ASN A 124 -1.70 -18.90 4.17
CA ASN A 124 -1.40 -17.67 3.47
C ASN A 124 -2.48 -16.61 3.70
N CYS A 125 -3.77 -16.93 3.73
CA CYS A 125 -4.83 -15.94 3.91
C CYS A 125 -4.86 -15.33 5.31
N SER A 126 -4.55 -16.07 6.38
CA SER A 126 -4.38 -15.48 7.72
C SER A 126 -3.20 -14.52 7.75
N ARG A 127 -2.04 -14.94 7.22
CA ARG A 127 -0.86 -14.07 7.06
C ARG A 127 -1.15 -12.82 6.23
N HIS A 128 -1.92 -12.92 5.15
CA HIS A 128 -2.30 -11.77 4.33
C HIS A 128 -3.27 -10.84 5.08
N ARG A 129 -4.21 -11.39 5.87
CA ARG A 129 -5.12 -10.58 6.70
C ARG A 129 -4.34 -9.81 7.79
N ASP A 130 -3.42 -10.48 8.47
CA ASP A 130 -2.55 -9.88 9.47
C ASP A 130 -1.63 -8.82 8.84
N ALA A 131 -1.09 -9.10 7.66
CA ALA A 131 -0.29 -8.14 6.88
C ALA A 131 -1.09 -6.91 6.46
N VAL A 132 -2.34 -7.09 5.99
CA VAL A 132 -3.25 -5.98 5.65
C VAL A 132 -3.60 -5.15 6.89
N GLN A 133 -3.88 -5.80 8.01
CA GLN A 133 -4.17 -5.09 9.27
C GLN A 133 -2.96 -4.30 9.78
N THR A 134 -1.77 -4.89 9.70
CA THR A 134 -0.51 -4.23 10.04
C THR A 134 -0.22 -3.06 9.10
N ALA A 135 -0.42 -3.23 7.80
CA ALA A 135 -0.25 -2.17 6.80
C ALA A 135 -1.23 -1.01 7.04
N ALA A 136 -2.50 -1.31 7.35
CA ALA A 136 -3.50 -0.30 7.66
C ALA A 136 -3.16 0.49 8.95
N GLN A 137 -2.61 -0.17 9.97
CA GLN A 137 -2.10 0.52 11.16
C GLN A 137 -0.92 1.44 10.82
N LYS A 138 0.05 0.96 10.03
CA LYS A 138 1.19 1.77 9.57
C LYS A 138 0.74 3.00 8.76
N LEU A 139 -0.24 2.83 7.88
CA LEU A 139 -0.80 3.93 7.09
C LEU A 139 -1.38 5.02 8.01
N ARG A 140 -2.23 4.65 8.97
CA ARG A 140 -2.81 5.60 9.94
C ARG A 140 -1.73 6.34 10.74
N THR A 141 -0.69 5.64 11.19
CA THR A 141 0.42 6.29 11.93
C THR A 141 1.21 7.26 11.05
N LEU A 142 1.41 6.93 9.77
CA LEU A 142 2.10 7.82 8.83
C LEU A 142 1.27 9.04 8.48
N GLU A 143 -0.05 8.88 8.29
CA GLU A 143 -0.98 9.98 8.07
C GLU A 143 -0.99 10.96 9.26
N GLN A 144 -1.02 10.43 10.49
CA GLN A 144 -0.92 11.26 11.70
C GLN A 144 0.40 12.02 11.77
N ALA A 145 1.52 11.35 11.49
CA ALA A 145 2.84 11.99 11.47
C ALA A 145 2.94 13.06 10.38
N HIS A 146 2.35 12.81 9.20
CA HIS A 146 2.31 13.78 8.11
C HIS A 146 1.52 15.03 8.51
N GLN A 147 0.34 14.86 9.11
CA GLN A 147 -0.48 15.97 9.61
C GLN A 147 0.25 16.78 10.70
N GLU A 148 1.08 16.14 11.51
CA GLU A 148 1.90 16.83 12.51
C GLU A 148 3.04 17.62 11.89
N LEU A 149 3.72 17.04 10.90
CA LEU A 149 4.74 17.72 10.11
C LEU A 149 4.17 18.95 9.39
N GLU A 150 3.02 18.83 8.73
CA GLU A 150 2.36 19.96 8.07
C GLU A 150 2.02 21.08 9.04
N ARG A 151 1.52 20.75 10.24
CA ARG A 151 1.26 21.74 11.30
C ARG A 151 2.54 22.45 11.74
N SER A 152 3.63 21.72 11.95
CA SER A 152 4.92 22.31 12.32
C SER A 152 5.49 23.21 11.22
N ALA A 153 5.34 22.82 9.95
CA ALA A 153 5.80 23.59 8.81
C ALA A 153 5.00 24.90 8.68
N ALA A 154 3.67 24.83 8.85
CA ALA A 154 2.81 26.01 8.86
C ALA A 154 3.19 26.99 9.99
N ALA A 155 3.45 26.47 11.20
CA ALA A 155 3.92 27.27 12.32
C ALA A 155 5.27 27.96 12.03
N GLY A 156 6.23 27.21 11.46
CA GLY A 156 7.53 27.78 11.08
C GLY A 156 7.44 28.85 9.99
N VAL A 157 6.52 28.70 9.03
CA VAL A 157 6.27 29.73 7.99
C VAL A 157 5.70 31.00 8.62
N GLN A 158 4.79 30.87 9.60
CA GLN A 158 4.26 32.04 10.33
C GLN A 158 5.37 32.76 11.10
N GLU A 159 6.19 32.03 11.84
CA GLU A 159 7.29 32.59 12.63
C GLU A 159 8.30 33.33 11.73
N LEU A 160 8.69 32.73 10.59
CA LEU A 160 9.54 33.40 9.60
C LEU A 160 8.89 34.67 9.03
N GLY A 161 7.57 34.66 8.84
CA GLY A 161 6.80 35.84 8.43
C GLY A 161 6.91 36.97 9.44
N GLU A 162 6.71 36.67 10.73
CA GLU A 162 6.84 37.65 11.82
C GLU A 162 8.25 38.20 11.94
N LEU A 163 9.27 37.33 11.91
CA LEU A 163 10.68 37.73 11.94
C LEU A 163 11.03 38.67 10.77
N ARG A 164 10.55 38.37 9.55
CA ARG A 164 10.74 39.24 8.39
C ARG A 164 10.11 40.61 8.62
N GLN A 165 8.89 40.67 9.15
CA GLN A 165 8.22 41.94 9.47
C GLN A 165 9.00 42.75 10.52
N ARG A 166 9.49 42.10 11.59
CA ARG A 166 10.33 42.75 12.61
C ARG A 166 11.61 43.32 12.02
N VAL A 167 12.31 42.55 11.18
CA VAL A 167 13.52 43.01 10.50
C VAL A 167 13.23 44.21 9.59
N THR A 168 12.12 44.20 8.85
CA THR A 168 11.75 45.36 8.01
C THR A 168 11.45 46.61 8.83
N THR A 169 10.81 46.45 9.99
CA THR A 169 10.47 47.55 10.92
C THR A 169 11.75 48.14 11.52
N LEU A 170 12.61 47.30 12.09
CA LEU A 170 13.92 47.71 12.63
C LEU A 170 14.78 48.40 11.57
N LYS A 171 14.81 47.91 10.32
CA LYS A 171 15.53 48.58 9.22
C LYS A 171 15.00 49.98 8.95
N ARG A 172 13.68 50.20 9.06
CA ARG A 172 13.06 51.52 8.87
C ARG A 172 13.43 52.46 10.01
N GLU A 173 13.38 51.98 11.25
CA GLU A 173 13.80 52.74 12.44
C GLU A 173 15.28 53.15 12.37
N VAL A 174 16.17 52.22 12.02
CA VAL A 174 17.60 52.50 11.83
C VAL A 174 17.83 53.54 10.74
N ARG A 175 17.08 53.50 9.63
CA ARG A 175 17.14 54.55 8.60
C ARG A 175 16.67 55.90 9.14
N GLY A 176 15.57 55.92 9.90
CA GLY A 176 15.06 57.15 10.53
C GLY A 176 16.07 57.78 11.47
N ILE A 177 16.71 56.97 12.32
CA ILE A 177 17.76 57.42 13.25
C ILE A 177 18.96 57.98 12.47
N ARG A 178 19.44 57.27 11.44
CA ARG A 178 20.55 57.74 10.59
C ARG A 178 20.24 59.05 9.88
N ALA A 179 19.02 59.22 9.37
CA ALA A 179 18.57 60.46 8.73
C ALA A 179 18.51 61.62 9.75
N SER A 180 18.10 61.34 10.98
CA SER A 180 18.03 62.33 12.06
C SER A 180 19.40 62.74 12.61
N GLN A 181 20.41 61.86 12.51
CA GLN A 181 21.78 62.11 12.95
C GLN A 181 22.66 62.76 11.86
N SER A 182 22.16 62.89 10.63
CA SER A 182 22.87 63.51 9.51
C SER A 182 22.71 65.04 9.57
N THR A 183 23.44 65.69 10.48
CA THR A 183 23.68 67.15 10.46
C THR A 183 24.57 67.49 9.26
N PRO A 184 24.24 68.47 8.41
CA PRO A 184 25.09 68.80 7.26
C PRO A 184 26.29 69.63 7.75
N LEU A 185 27.45 68.98 7.88
CA LEU A 185 28.73 69.66 7.95
C LEU A 185 29.34 69.71 6.55
N THR A 186 29.38 70.94 6.03
CA THR A 186 30.24 71.53 4.98
C THR A 186 31.17 70.60 4.18
N PRO A 187 31.17 70.67 2.84
CA PRO A 187 32.11 69.91 2.02
C PRO A 187 33.47 70.61 2.00
N LEU A 188 34.50 69.96 2.55
CA LEU A 188 35.89 70.26 2.24
C LEU A 188 36.49 69.10 1.46
N SER A 189 36.90 69.47 0.25
CA SER A 189 37.66 68.74 -0.75
C SER A 189 38.64 67.70 -0.19
N GLY A 190 38.56 66.48 -0.72
CA GLY A 190 39.54 65.41 -0.49
C GLY A 190 39.32 64.30 -1.51
N ALA A 191 40.13 64.31 -2.56
CA ALA A 191 40.15 63.31 -3.62
C ALA A 191 40.49 61.90 -3.10
N GLY A 192 39.93 60.87 -3.73
CA GLY A 192 40.43 59.49 -3.58
C GLY A 192 39.39 58.39 -3.79
N GLN A 193 39.32 57.89 -5.02
CA GLN A 193 39.04 56.51 -5.43
C GLN A 193 38.52 55.51 -4.36
N GLN A 194 37.37 54.87 -4.60
CA GLN A 194 37.27 53.44 -4.96
C GLN A 194 35.81 52.93 -4.95
N GLN A 195 35.47 52.23 -6.04
CA GLN A 195 34.53 51.08 -6.13
C GLN A 195 33.01 51.33 -6.00
N ALA A 196 32.37 51.43 -7.16
CA ALA A 196 31.06 50.82 -7.44
C ALA A 196 31.17 49.26 -7.35
N PRO A 197 30.09 48.44 -7.32
CA PRO A 197 28.71 48.67 -7.80
C PRO A 197 27.59 48.16 -6.84
N GLY A 198 26.35 48.63 -6.91
CA GLY A 198 25.32 48.14 -7.84
C GLY A 198 24.55 46.93 -7.26
N ALA A 199 23.37 47.17 -6.66
CA ALA A 199 22.39 46.13 -6.37
C ALA A 199 21.06 46.51 -7.03
N ALA A 200 20.85 45.88 -8.19
CA ALA A 200 19.68 45.97 -9.02
C ALA A 200 18.42 45.45 -8.29
N PHE A 201 17.29 46.05 -8.65
CA PHE A 201 15.96 45.61 -8.28
C PHE A 201 15.74 44.14 -8.66
N ALA A 202 15.26 43.35 -7.71
CA ALA A 202 14.83 41.98 -7.94
C ALA A 202 13.55 42.00 -8.80
N ALA A 203 13.72 41.81 -10.11
CA ALA A 203 12.63 41.49 -11.01
C ALA A 203 12.24 40.01 -10.83
N THR A 204 10.99 39.76 -10.45
CA THR A 204 10.36 38.44 -10.52
C THR A 204 10.30 37.98 -11.98
N PRO A 205 10.92 36.85 -12.38
CA PRO A 205 10.82 36.37 -13.75
C PRO A 205 9.43 35.78 -13.98
N LEU A 206 8.79 36.26 -15.05
CA LEU A 206 7.55 35.69 -15.60
C LEU A 206 7.85 34.30 -16.21
N PRO A 207 6.85 33.41 -16.32
CA PRO A 207 7.03 32.08 -16.90
C PRO A 207 7.21 32.19 -18.42
N VAL A 208 8.44 32.00 -18.89
CA VAL A 208 8.76 31.94 -20.33
C VAL A 208 8.84 30.47 -20.78
N PRO A 209 8.15 30.05 -21.86
CA PRO A 209 8.25 28.71 -22.44
C PRO A 209 9.67 28.40 -22.95
N GLY A 210 10.07 27.13 -22.80
CA GLY A 210 11.47 26.71 -22.76
C GLY A 210 12.21 26.60 -24.10
N GLN A 211 13.49 26.96 -24.07
CA GLN A 211 14.50 26.48 -25.00
C GLN A 211 15.67 25.84 -24.22
N PRO A 212 16.27 24.74 -24.73
CA PRO A 212 17.43 24.10 -24.11
C PRO A 212 18.66 25.02 -24.21
N GLY A 213 19.29 25.32 -23.06
CA GLY A 213 20.52 26.13 -23.00
C GLY A 213 20.54 27.23 -21.92
N ASP A 214 19.47 27.39 -21.14
CA ASP A 214 19.43 28.38 -20.06
C ASP A 214 20.38 28.01 -18.91
N ARG A 215 21.44 28.79 -18.75
CA ARG A 215 22.47 28.62 -17.71
C ARG A 215 21.88 28.65 -16.29
N GLN A 216 20.81 29.41 -16.09
CA GLN A 216 20.12 29.49 -14.80
C GLN A 216 19.39 28.18 -14.47
N ARG A 217 18.83 27.49 -15.47
CA ARG A 217 18.21 26.18 -15.28
C ARG A 217 19.25 25.09 -15.03
N SER A 218 20.42 25.13 -15.67
CA SER A 218 21.49 24.15 -15.38
C SER A 218 21.99 24.25 -13.94
N GLU A 219 22.14 25.47 -13.41
CA GLU A 219 22.52 25.68 -12.01
C GLU A 219 21.42 25.23 -11.05
N THR A 220 20.16 25.52 -11.38
CA THR A 220 19.00 25.11 -10.58
C THR A 220 18.83 23.58 -10.56
N GLY A 221 18.95 22.92 -11.71
CA GLY A 221 18.90 21.46 -11.84
C GLY A 221 20.06 20.77 -11.13
N THR A 222 21.25 21.37 -11.15
CA THR A 222 22.42 20.88 -10.40
C THR A 222 22.18 20.94 -8.89
N LEU A 223 21.59 22.03 -8.39
CA LEU A 223 21.23 22.18 -6.98
C LEU A 223 20.09 21.22 -6.58
N ALA A 224 19.09 21.05 -7.43
CA ALA A 224 17.99 20.12 -7.22
C ALA A 224 18.50 18.67 -7.13
N ALA A 225 19.35 18.24 -8.07
CA ALA A 225 19.99 16.93 -8.05
C ALA A 225 20.81 16.71 -6.76
N ARG A 226 21.61 17.71 -6.34
CA ARG A 226 22.42 17.63 -5.12
C ARG A 226 21.58 17.48 -3.86
N ASN A 227 20.45 18.19 -3.79
CA ASN A 227 19.54 18.12 -2.65
C ASN A 227 18.85 16.76 -2.57
N ILE A 228 18.43 16.18 -3.70
CA ILE A 228 17.87 14.84 -3.73
C ILE A 228 18.91 13.79 -3.36
N ALA A 229 20.12 13.85 -3.94
CA ALA A 229 21.21 12.92 -3.61
C ALA A 229 21.57 12.95 -2.11
N ARG A 230 21.51 14.12 -1.47
CA ARG A 230 21.70 14.26 -0.02
C ARG A 230 20.53 13.66 0.75
N ARG A 231 19.29 13.88 0.31
CA ARG A 231 18.10 13.38 1.01
C ARG A 231 17.94 11.86 0.87
N THR A 232 18.34 11.28 -0.25
CA THR A 232 18.42 9.82 -0.41
C THR A 232 19.47 9.22 0.51
N GLU A 233 20.60 9.91 0.72
CA GLU A 233 21.63 9.51 1.67
C GLU A 233 21.12 9.52 3.12
N GLU A 234 20.44 10.59 3.54
CA GLU A 234 19.84 10.69 4.88
C GLU A 234 18.83 9.55 5.13
N LEU A 235 18.02 9.21 4.12
CA LEU A 235 17.06 8.12 4.20
C LEU A 235 17.71 6.73 4.19
N LEU A 236 18.85 6.58 3.50
CA LEU A 236 19.64 5.34 3.48
C LEU A 236 20.20 5.05 4.88
N HIS A 237 20.77 6.06 5.55
CA HIS A 237 21.26 5.96 6.92
C HIS A 237 20.14 5.71 7.94
N GLY A 238 18.93 6.20 7.65
CA GLY A 238 17.73 5.96 8.47
C GLY A 238 17.08 4.58 8.30
N GLY A 239 17.58 3.73 7.41
CA GLY A 239 17.09 2.35 7.22
C GLY A 239 15.66 2.25 6.68
N ARG A 240 15.22 3.21 5.85
CA ARG A 240 13.85 3.26 5.29
C ARG A 240 13.83 3.06 3.77
N PRO A 241 13.98 1.81 3.28
CA PRO A 241 14.09 1.53 1.85
C PRO A 241 12.84 1.91 1.04
N ASP A 242 11.64 1.74 1.61
CA ASP A 242 10.37 2.06 0.93
C ASP A 242 10.23 3.56 0.64
N SER A 243 10.70 4.41 1.57
CA SER A 243 10.69 5.87 1.40
C SER A 243 11.69 6.33 0.33
N ILE A 244 12.80 5.62 0.16
CA ILE A 244 13.81 5.92 -0.87
C ILE A 244 13.24 5.59 -2.25
N LEU A 245 12.61 4.42 -2.43
CA LEU A 245 12.00 4.06 -3.72
C LEU A 245 10.84 4.99 -4.08
N ALA A 246 10.02 5.40 -3.11
CA ALA A 246 8.96 6.38 -3.34
C ALA A 246 9.52 7.74 -3.78
N LEU A 247 10.60 8.21 -3.14
CA LEU A 247 11.29 9.44 -3.53
C LEU A 247 11.88 9.31 -4.95
N LEU A 248 12.56 8.21 -5.25
CA LEU A 248 13.17 7.98 -6.56
C LEU A 248 12.12 7.94 -7.68
N ARG A 249 10.98 7.29 -7.44
CA ARG A 249 9.87 7.25 -8.40
C ARG A 249 9.29 8.64 -8.64
N HIS A 250 9.02 9.39 -7.57
CA HIS A 250 8.52 10.76 -7.71
C HIS A 250 9.52 11.66 -8.43
N THR A 251 10.82 11.51 -8.17
CA THR A 251 11.86 12.27 -8.88
C THR A 251 11.98 11.85 -10.33
N ALA A 252 11.86 10.57 -10.65
CA ALA A 252 11.87 10.08 -12.02
C ALA A 252 10.71 10.69 -12.81
N GLU A 253 9.50 10.74 -12.24
CA GLU A 253 8.31 11.32 -12.88
C GLU A 253 8.38 12.86 -13.04
N ALA A 254 9.06 13.56 -12.14
CA ALA A 254 9.07 15.03 -12.11
C ALA A 254 10.25 15.66 -12.87
N TYR A 255 11.35 14.94 -13.07
CA TYR A 255 12.60 15.50 -13.57
C TYR A 255 12.71 15.38 -15.09
N SER A 256 13.34 16.37 -15.72
CA SER A 256 13.65 16.34 -17.15
C SER A 256 14.82 15.38 -17.46
N PRO A 257 14.99 14.95 -18.73
CA PRO A 257 16.10 14.09 -19.16
C PRO A 257 17.49 14.55 -18.71
N VAL A 258 17.74 15.86 -18.71
CA VAL A 258 19.01 16.46 -18.28
C VAL A 258 19.19 16.34 -16.76
N GLU A 259 18.13 16.60 -15.99
CA GLU A 259 18.18 16.55 -14.53
C GLU A 259 18.33 15.12 -14.02
N VAL A 260 17.73 14.14 -14.70
CA VAL A 260 17.91 12.72 -14.39
C VAL A 260 19.33 12.27 -14.68
N ALA A 261 19.91 12.64 -15.83
CA ALA A 261 21.30 12.32 -16.14
C ALA A 261 22.28 12.91 -15.09
N LEU A 262 22.05 14.17 -14.69
CA LEU A 262 22.83 14.83 -13.62
C LEU A 262 22.66 14.15 -12.25
N LEU A 263 21.46 13.68 -11.93
CA LEU A 263 21.23 12.98 -10.67
C LEU A 263 21.92 11.61 -10.66
N VAL A 264 21.85 10.86 -11.76
CA VAL A 264 22.55 9.57 -11.90
C VAL A 264 24.06 9.74 -11.70
N THR A 265 24.68 10.70 -12.38
CA THR A 265 26.12 10.95 -12.23
C THR A 265 26.49 11.35 -10.80
N GLN A 266 25.71 12.23 -10.16
CA GLN A 266 25.95 12.61 -8.76
C GLN A 266 25.79 11.46 -7.76
N LEU A 267 24.85 10.55 -7.99
CA LEU A 267 24.69 9.36 -7.15
C LEU A 267 25.90 8.41 -7.30
N ARG A 268 26.41 8.24 -8.53
CA ARG A 268 27.63 7.46 -8.80
C ARG A 268 28.87 8.06 -8.15
N GLU A 269 29.06 9.38 -8.27
CA GLU A 269 30.18 10.10 -7.64
C GLU A 269 30.18 9.96 -6.11
N ARG A 270 29.01 9.79 -5.49
CA ARG A 270 28.87 9.57 -4.04
C ARG A 270 28.92 8.10 -3.63
N GLY A 271 29.23 7.18 -4.54
CA GLY A 271 29.29 5.74 -4.29
C GLY A 271 27.92 5.08 -4.04
N GLN A 272 26.82 5.75 -4.41
CA GLN A 272 25.46 5.25 -4.23
C GLN A 272 24.99 4.42 -5.42
N ASP A 273 25.77 3.39 -5.76
CA ASP A 273 25.61 2.64 -7.01
C ASP A 273 24.25 1.94 -7.16
N GLY A 274 23.73 1.41 -6.06
CA GLY A 274 22.41 0.75 -6.04
C GLY A 274 21.27 1.75 -6.27
N LEU A 275 21.41 2.99 -5.78
CA LEU A 275 20.38 4.02 -5.95
C LEU A 275 20.38 4.58 -7.37
N ALA A 276 21.56 4.81 -7.94
CA ALA A 276 21.70 5.17 -9.35
C ALA A 276 21.09 4.10 -10.26
N ALA A 277 21.38 2.82 -10.01
CA ALA A 277 20.81 1.71 -10.77
C ALA A 277 19.28 1.63 -10.65
N ASN A 278 18.72 1.83 -9.45
CA ASN A 278 17.27 1.86 -9.24
C ASN A 278 16.61 3.03 -9.96
N LEU A 279 17.23 4.22 -9.95
CA LEU A 279 16.73 5.39 -10.66
C LEU A 279 16.72 5.14 -12.18
N VAL A 280 17.81 4.61 -12.74
CA VAL A 280 17.91 4.24 -14.15
C VAL A 280 16.81 3.23 -14.52
N HIS A 281 16.58 2.23 -13.67
CA HIS A 281 15.56 1.20 -13.91
C HIS A 281 14.14 1.77 -13.91
N ILE A 282 13.79 2.60 -12.91
CA ILE A 282 12.47 3.23 -12.81
C ILE A 282 12.24 4.17 -14.01
N TYR A 283 13.22 5.02 -14.30
CA TYR A 283 13.11 5.99 -15.37
C TYR A 283 12.96 5.33 -16.75
N ALA A 284 13.77 4.30 -17.04
CA ALA A 284 13.71 3.57 -18.31
C ALA A 284 12.38 2.83 -18.54
N ARG A 285 11.68 2.43 -17.46
CA ARG A 285 10.42 1.71 -17.53
C ARG A 285 9.20 2.63 -17.73
N ASP A 286 9.22 3.78 -17.06
CA ASP A 286 8.02 4.60 -16.90
C ASP A 286 7.97 5.79 -17.90
N HIS A 287 9.03 6.03 -18.66
CA HIS A 287 9.13 7.16 -19.59
C HIS A 287 9.09 6.74 -21.06
N SER A 288 8.84 7.71 -21.94
CA SER A 288 8.79 7.48 -23.39
C SER A 288 10.16 7.08 -23.94
N ASP A 289 10.17 6.26 -25.00
CA ASP A 289 11.40 5.87 -25.70
C ASP A 289 12.25 7.09 -26.12
N GLN A 290 11.59 8.20 -26.47
CA GLN A 290 12.25 9.45 -26.85
C GLN A 290 13.01 10.08 -25.67
N ASP A 291 12.42 10.12 -24.48
CA ASP A 291 13.05 10.67 -23.28
C ASP A 291 14.17 9.77 -22.76
N VAL A 292 13.99 8.45 -22.88
CA VAL A 292 15.00 7.44 -22.57
C VAL A 292 16.23 7.63 -23.47
N VAL A 293 16.04 7.68 -24.79
CA VAL A 293 17.15 7.88 -25.75
C VAL A 293 17.86 9.22 -25.50
N ARG A 294 17.10 10.29 -25.24
CA ARG A 294 17.68 11.60 -24.93
C ARG A 294 18.51 11.58 -23.65
N THR A 295 18.05 10.89 -22.62
CA THR A 295 18.77 10.75 -21.35
C THR A 295 20.03 9.91 -21.52
N ALA A 296 19.95 8.80 -22.28
CA ALA A 296 21.12 7.97 -22.62
C ALA A 296 22.20 8.75 -23.36
N LEU A 297 21.81 9.63 -24.30
CA LEU A 297 22.74 10.47 -25.03
C LEU A 297 23.44 11.48 -24.11
N ILE A 298 22.72 12.11 -23.18
CA ILE A 298 23.31 13.03 -22.19
C ILE A 298 24.26 12.29 -21.25
N LEU A 299 23.90 11.09 -20.79
CA LEU A 299 24.79 10.25 -19.98
C LEU A 299 26.04 9.82 -20.74
N HIS A 300 25.92 9.55 -22.05
CA HIS A 300 27.05 9.26 -22.92
C HIS A 300 28.00 10.45 -23.04
N GLU A 301 27.47 11.66 -23.24
CA GLU A 301 28.23 12.91 -23.26
C GLU A 301 28.94 13.19 -21.93
N GLN A 302 28.36 12.74 -20.81
CA GLN A 302 28.93 12.85 -19.46
C GLN A 302 29.87 11.67 -19.09
N HIS A 303 30.25 10.83 -20.06
CA HIS A 303 31.10 9.64 -19.87
C HIS A 303 30.52 8.54 -18.96
N ALA A 304 29.22 8.58 -18.64
CA ALA A 304 28.53 7.54 -17.88
C ALA A 304 28.00 6.42 -18.79
N LEU A 305 28.91 5.77 -19.52
CA LEU A 305 28.59 4.81 -20.59
C LEU A 305 27.80 3.60 -20.10
N THR A 306 28.15 3.07 -18.92
CA THR A 306 27.47 1.91 -18.32
C THR A 306 26.01 2.21 -17.97
N ASP A 307 25.74 3.41 -17.47
CA ASP A 307 24.38 3.84 -17.13
C ASP A 307 23.54 4.13 -18.38
N ALA A 308 24.14 4.74 -19.40
CA ALA A 308 23.49 4.93 -20.70
C ALA A 308 23.12 3.60 -21.37
N GLU A 309 24.03 2.62 -21.34
CA GLU A 309 23.79 1.29 -21.89
C GLU A 309 22.71 0.53 -21.11
N ALA A 310 22.76 0.57 -19.77
CA ALA A 310 21.76 -0.05 -18.91
C ALA A 310 20.36 0.53 -19.17
N LEU A 311 20.27 1.85 -19.28
CA LEU A 311 19.02 2.57 -19.54
C LEU A 311 18.39 2.14 -20.87
N LEU A 312 19.17 2.04 -21.94
CA LEU A 312 18.70 1.58 -23.25
C LEU A 312 18.33 0.09 -23.27
N ARG A 313 19.10 -0.77 -22.60
CA ARG A 313 18.79 -2.21 -22.50
C ARG A 313 17.48 -2.47 -21.77
N ILE A 314 17.23 -1.74 -20.68
CA ILE A 314 16.00 -1.89 -19.89
C ILE A 314 14.78 -1.45 -20.70
N ALA A 315 14.87 -0.33 -21.41
CA ALA A 315 13.82 0.16 -22.28
C ALA A 315 13.56 -0.78 -23.47
N ALA A 316 14.62 -1.34 -24.08
CA ALA A 316 14.48 -2.33 -25.15
C ALA A 316 13.79 -3.63 -24.67
N ALA A 317 13.97 -4.01 -23.40
CA ALA A 317 13.31 -5.16 -22.79
C ALA A 317 11.84 -4.86 -22.39
N HIS A 318 11.47 -3.59 -22.24
CA HIS A 318 10.13 -3.13 -21.85
C HIS A 318 9.73 -1.96 -22.74
N PRO A 319 9.35 -2.20 -24.01
CA PRO A 319 8.97 -1.13 -24.92
C PRO A 319 7.83 -0.33 -24.29
N GLY A 320 8.03 0.98 -24.14
CA GLY A 320 7.07 1.87 -23.49
C GLY A 320 5.72 1.89 -24.21
N PRO A 321 4.68 2.50 -23.61
CA PRO A 321 3.40 2.65 -24.29
C PRO A 321 3.61 3.39 -25.62
N ALA A 322 3.18 2.74 -26.72
CA ALA A 322 3.33 3.27 -28.07
C ALA A 322 2.83 4.72 -28.17
N PRO A 323 3.50 5.60 -28.93
CA PRO A 323 3.04 6.96 -29.11
C PRO A 323 1.61 6.94 -29.66
N SER A 324 0.71 7.65 -28.98
CA SER A 324 -0.66 7.84 -29.48
C SER A 324 -0.59 8.47 -30.87
N PRO A 325 -1.30 7.92 -31.88
CA PRO A 325 -1.28 8.47 -33.21
C PRO A 325 -1.78 9.92 -33.16
N ILE A 326 -0.90 10.83 -33.57
CA ILE A 326 -1.19 12.25 -33.76
C ILE A 326 -2.50 12.36 -34.53
N GLY A 327 -3.47 13.04 -33.92
CA GLY A 327 -4.79 13.27 -34.48
C GLY A 327 -4.67 13.75 -35.93
N ARG A 328 -5.29 12.99 -36.84
CA ARG A 328 -5.63 13.48 -38.17
C ARG A 328 -6.50 14.71 -37.99
N SER A 329 -5.88 15.87 -38.09
CA SER A 329 -6.54 17.14 -38.36
C SER A 329 -7.44 16.94 -39.57
N GLY A 330 -8.73 17.19 -39.39
CA GLY A 330 -9.66 17.32 -40.48
C GLY A 330 -9.17 18.35 -41.48
N SER A 331 -9.22 18.01 -42.75
CA SER A 331 -9.34 18.99 -43.81
C SER A 331 -10.48 18.53 -44.70
N ALA A 332 -11.55 19.31 -44.65
CA ALA A 332 -12.62 19.30 -45.63
C ALA A 332 -12.04 19.63 -47.02
N ARG A 333 -12.37 18.82 -48.01
CA ARG A 333 -13.06 19.21 -49.25
C ARG A 333 -13.39 17.95 -50.05
#